data_AF-A0A947JV50-F1
#
_entry.id   AF-A0A947JV50-F1
#
_cell.length_a   1.000
_cell.length_b   1.000
_cell.length_c   1.000
_cell.angle_alpha   90.00
_cell.angle_beta   90.00
_cell.angle_gamma   90.00
#
_symmetry.space_group_name_H-M   'P 1'
#
loop_
_entity.id
_entity.type
_entity.pdbx_description
1 polymer ?
#
loop_
_entity_poly.entity_id
_entity_poly.type
_entity_poly.pdbx_seq_one_letter_code
_entity_poly.pdbx_strand_id
1 'polypeptide(L)'
;MTINIPQGPPADIFKNRRKYIVVFVALLSLACCGLLIGVYAIFVNTNYYNQLETLALVFIVAPSPFAVYVGEMLQEYKKLTPPQYEELAAFGQQYPEVKRYCDLVTMANRQPVRAEYEACQDWVEEVSRSAK
;
A
#
# COMPACT_ATOMS: atom_id res chain seq x y z
N MET A 1 4.09 -6.55 1.29
CA MET A 1 3.64 -7.92 0.89
C MET A 1 4.87 -8.83 0.68
N THR A 2 4.90 -10.11 1.09
CA THR A 2 6.10 -10.96 0.82
C THR A 2 6.00 -11.59 -0.57
N ILE A 3 6.88 -11.17 -1.49
CA ILE A 3 6.90 -11.65 -2.88
C ILE A 3 8.19 -12.43 -3.09
N ASN A 4 8.06 -13.75 -3.29
CA ASN A 4 9.19 -14.62 -3.58
C ASN A 4 9.31 -14.78 -5.10
N ILE A 5 10.31 -14.14 -5.70
CA ILE A 5 10.61 -14.24 -7.13
C ILE A 5 10.69 -15.70 -7.65
N PRO A 6 11.36 -16.65 -6.98
CA PRO A 6 11.45 -18.03 -7.50
C PRO A 6 10.14 -18.84 -7.42
N GLN A 7 9.16 -18.41 -6.61
CA GLN A 7 7.88 -19.10 -6.47
C GLN A 7 6.82 -18.61 -7.47
N GLY A 8 7.14 -17.57 -8.25
CA GLY A 8 6.25 -16.99 -9.24
C GLY A 8 5.26 -15.97 -8.66
N PRO A 9 4.58 -15.21 -9.54
CA PRO A 9 3.71 -14.14 -9.11
C PRO A 9 2.48 -14.65 -8.35
N PRO A 10 2.05 -13.97 -7.27
CA PRO A 10 0.78 -14.25 -6.63
C PRO A 10 -0.37 -14.13 -7.65
N ALA A 11 -1.26 -15.12 -7.67
CA ALA A 11 -2.35 -15.20 -8.64
C ALA A 11 -3.31 -14.01 -8.59
N ASP A 12 -3.44 -13.35 -7.43
CA ASP A 12 -4.36 -12.23 -7.26
C ASP A 12 -3.83 -11.19 -6.26
N ILE A 13 -2.83 -10.42 -6.71
CA ILE A 13 -2.24 -9.32 -5.94
C ILE A 13 -3.30 -8.26 -5.59
N PHE A 14 -4.27 -8.04 -6.47
CA PHE A 14 -5.31 -7.03 -6.27
C PHE A 14 -6.50 -7.50 -5.43
N LYS A 15 -6.61 -8.78 -5.07
CA LYS A 15 -7.70 -9.32 -4.23
C LYS A 15 -7.88 -8.52 -2.94
N ASN A 16 -6.76 -8.18 -2.31
CA ASN A 16 -6.77 -7.44 -1.05
C ASN A 16 -6.92 -5.93 -1.26
N ARG A 17 -6.65 -5.39 -2.46
CA ARG A 17 -6.78 -3.97 -2.77
C ARG A 17 -8.19 -3.46 -2.49
N ARG A 18 -9.24 -4.22 -2.85
CA ARG A 18 -10.63 -3.84 -2.54
C ARG A 18 -10.89 -3.78 -1.04
N LYS A 19 -10.35 -4.73 -0.28
CA LYS A 19 -10.47 -4.75 1.19
C LYS A 19 -9.78 -3.54 1.82
N TYR A 20 -8.56 -3.21 1.36
CA TYR A 20 -7.84 -2.01 1.81
C TYR A 20 -8.56 -0.71 1.45
N ILE A 21 -9.14 -0.61 0.25
CA ILE A 21 -9.96 0.56 -0.15
C ILE A 21 -11.17 0.70 0.76
N VAL A 22 -11.90 -0.38 1.03
CA VAL A 22 -13.08 -0.35 1.92
C VAL A 22 -12.69 0.08 3.33
N VAL A 23 -11.60 -0.47 3.87
CA VAL A 23 -11.08 -0.09 5.18
C VAL A 23 -10.65 1.39 5.20
N PHE A 24 -9.96 1.86 4.16
CA PHE A 24 -9.56 3.25 4.04
C PHE A 24 -10.77 4.20 4.00
N VAL A 25 -11.80 3.87 3.22
CA VAL A 25 -13.06 4.63 3.17
C VAL A 25 -13.77 4.64 4.52
N ALA A 26 -13.79 3.50 5.22
CA ALA A 26 -14.37 3.41 6.57
C ALA A 26 -13.61 4.32 7.56
N LEU A 27 -12.28 4.31 7.54
CA LEU A 27 -11.46 5.19 8.38
C LEU A 27 -11.69 6.67 8.07
N LEU A 28 -11.78 7.02 6.78
CA LEU A 28 -12.12 8.38 6.34
C LEU A 28 -13.50 8.81 6.82
N SER A 29 -14.50 7.92 6.75
CA SER A 29 -15.84 8.20 7.26
C SER A 29 -15.83 8.44 8.77
N LEU A 30 -15.02 7.67 9.51
CA LEU A 30 -14.85 7.84 10.95
C LEU A 30 -14.21 9.20 11.29
N ALA A 31 -13.17 9.60 10.54
CA ALA A 31 -12.53 10.90 10.69
C ALA A 31 -13.50 12.05 10.36
N CYS A 32 -14.32 11.92 9.32
CA CYS A 32 -15.39 12.87 9.01
C CYS A 32 -16.43 12.97 10.13
N CYS A 33 -16.82 11.85 10.74
CA CYS A 33 -17.71 11.85 11.91
C CYS A 33 -17.06 12.60 13.08
N GLY A 34 -15.77 12.37 13.37
CA GLY A 34 -15.03 13.10 14.39
C GLY A 34 -15.02 14.62 14.14
N LEU A 35 -14.79 15.03 12.89
CA LEU A 35 -14.86 16.44 12.48
C LEU A 35 -16.25 17.05 12.68
N LEU A 36 -17.31 16.34 12.27
CA LEU A 36 -18.69 16.81 12.45
C LEU A 36 -19.04 16.97 13.93
N ILE A 37 -18.59 16.05 14.78
CA ILE A 37 -18.77 16.12 16.24
C ILE A 37 -18.03 17.34 16.81
N GLY A 38 -16.79 17.59 16.36
CA GLY A 38 -16.03 18.78 16.77
C GLY A 38 -16.68 20.10 16.35
N VAL A 39 -17.14 20.21 15.10
CA VAL A 39 -17.86 21.38 14.60
C VAL A 39 -19.16 21.61 15.37
N TYR A 40 -19.91 20.53 15.66
CA TYR A 40 -21.13 20.59 16.45
C TYR A 40 -20.85 21.08 17.88
N ALA A 41 -19.80 20.58 18.53
CA ALA A 41 -19.41 21.00 19.88
C ALA A 41 -19.07 22.50 19.95
N ILE A 42 -18.38 23.03 18.94
CA ILE A 42 -18.07 24.46 18.80
C ILE A 42 -19.35 25.28 18.56
N PHE A 43 -20.22 24.83 17.65
CA PHE A 43 -21.42 25.57 17.27
C PHE A 43 -22.44 25.68 18.41
N VAL A 44 -22.55 24.64 19.24
CA VAL A 44 -23.48 24.60 20.39
C VAL A 44 -22.92 25.33 21.62
N ASN A 45 -21.69 25.85 21.55
CA ASN A 45 -21.02 26.62 22.63
C ASN A 45 -21.12 25.92 24.01
N THR A 46 -21.06 24.59 23.97
CA THR A 46 -21.28 23.73 25.15
C THR A 46 -19.99 23.62 25.94
N ASN A 47 -19.74 24.60 26.82
CA ASN A 47 -18.67 24.62 27.83
C ASN A 47 -18.68 23.42 28.82
N TYR A 48 -19.57 22.45 28.63
CA TYR A 48 -19.87 21.39 29.60
C TYR A 48 -19.35 20.00 29.22
N TYR A 49 -18.84 19.80 28.00
CA TYR A 49 -18.48 18.47 27.52
C TYR A 49 -17.00 18.35 27.13
N ASN A 50 -16.11 18.42 28.12
CA ASN A 50 -14.72 17.97 27.99
C ASN A 50 -14.62 16.53 27.42
N GLN A 51 -15.65 15.70 27.65
CA GLN A 51 -15.73 14.35 27.09
C GLN A 51 -15.99 14.34 25.57
N LEU A 52 -16.72 15.32 25.00
CA LEU A 52 -16.96 15.38 23.56
C LEU A 52 -15.71 15.78 22.79
N GLU A 53 -14.95 16.77 23.28
CA GLU A 53 -13.67 17.15 22.68
C GLU A 53 -12.66 16.00 22.74
N THR A 54 -12.59 15.30 23.87
CA THR A 54 -11.73 14.12 24.04
C THR A 54 -12.13 13.00 23.08
N LEU A 55 -13.43 12.73 22.94
CA LEU A 55 -13.93 11.74 21.98
C LEU A 55 -13.62 12.15 20.54
N ALA A 56 -13.82 13.41 20.16
CA ALA A 56 -13.50 13.91 18.82
C ALA A 56 -12.01 13.74 18.49
N LEU A 57 -11.12 14.05 19.44
CA LEU A 57 -9.68 13.81 19.29
C LEU A 57 -9.36 12.32 19.14
N VAL A 58 -9.96 11.45 19.95
CA VAL A 58 -9.77 9.99 19.83
C VAL A 58 -10.23 9.49 18.46
N PHE A 59 -11.38 9.95 17.96
CA PHE A 59 -11.90 9.58 16.64
C PHE A 59 -11.05 10.09 15.47
N ILE A 60 -10.22 11.11 15.67
CA ILE A 60 -9.30 11.64 14.64
C ILE A 60 -7.90 11.00 14.76
N VAL A 61 -7.39 10.84 15.97
CA VAL A 61 -6.00 10.40 16.21
C VAL A 61 -5.88 8.88 16.13
N ALA A 62 -6.80 8.13 16.72
CA ALA A 62 -6.73 6.66 16.76
C ALA A 62 -6.74 5.98 15.37
N PRO A 63 -7.51 6.45 14.36
CA PRO A 63 -7.49 5.84 13.03
C PRO A 63 -6.32 6.33 12.17
N SER A 64 -5.65 7.43 12.55
CA SER A 64 -4.58 8.01 11.74
C SER A 64 -3.40 7.07 11.44
N PRO A 65 -2.81 6.32 12.41
CA PRO A 65 -1.73 5.38 12.08
C PRO A 65 -2.21 4.24 11.19
N PHE A 66 -3.47 3.82 11.35
CA PHE A 66 -4.05 2.77 10.53
C PHE A 66 -4.32 3.25 9.09
N ALA A 67 -4.75 4.50 8.92
CA ALA A 67 -4.93 5.11 7.62
C ALA A 67 -3.59 5.29 6.88
N VAL A 68 -2.52 5.66 7.58
CA VAL A 68 -1.16 5.73 7.03
C VAL A 68 -0.71 4.34 6.58
N TYR A 69 -0.83 3.32 7.43
CA TYR A 69 -0.46 1.95 7.10
C TYR A 69 -1.22 1.40 5.88
N VAL A 70 -2.54 1.63 5.82
CA VAL A 70 -3.36 1.21 4.67
C VAL A 70 -3.00 2.02 3.41
N GLY A 71 -2.64 3.29 3.57
CA GLY A 71 -2.15 4.14 2.50
C GLY A 71 -0.83 3.65 1.90
N GLU A 72 0.14 3.28 2.75
CA GLU A 72 1.41 2.68 2.32
C GLU A 72 1.17 1.35 1.59
N MET A 73 0.33 0.47 2.15
CA MET A 73 -0.08 -0.76 1.49
C MET A 73 -0.77 -0.50 0.14
N LEU A 74 -1.52 0.60 -0.02
CA LEU A 74 -2.11 0.97 -1.31
C LEU A 74 -1.07 1.48 -2.31
N GLN A 75 0.01 2.12 -1.85
CA GLN A 75 1.12 2.56 -2.70
C GLN A 75 1.95 1.37 -3.23
N GLU A 76 2.03 0.26 -2.49
CA GLU A 76 2.64 -1.00 -2.97
C GLU A 76 1.98 -1.51 -4.28
N TYR A 77 0.68 -1.25 -4.47
CA TYR A 77 -0.08 -1.62 -5.68
C TYR A 77 -0.02 -0.57 -6.79
N LYS A 78 0.75 0.50 -6.63
CA LYS A 78 0.87 1.55 -7.65
C LYS A 78 1.60 0.98 -8.87
N LYS A 79 1.19 1.45 -10.06
CA LYS A 79 1.89 1.16 -11.32
C LYS A 79 3.32 1.70 -11.22
N LEU A 80 4.27 0.98 -11.79
CA LEU A 80 5.65 1.44 -11.93
C LEU A 80 5.69 2.72 -12.76
N THR A 81 6.67 3.57 -12.47
CA THR A 81 7.03 4.69 -13.34
C THR A 81 7.86 4.20 -14.53
N PRO A 82 7.91 4.94 -15.65
CA PRO A 82 8.74 4.59 -16.81
C PRO A 82 10.19 4.19 -16.49
N PRO A 83 10.96 4.91 -15.65
CA PRO A 83 12.32 4.49 -15.30
C PRO A 83 12.38 3.15 -14.55
N GLN A 84 11.39 2.85 -13.71
CA GLN A 84 11.34 1.57 -12.99
C GLN A 84 11.08 0.40 -13.95
N TYR A 85 10.33 0.62 -15.03
CA TYR A 85 10.16 -0.39 -16.08
C TYR A 85 11.45 -0.68 -16.84
N GLU A 86 12.24 0.36 -17.14
CA GLU A 86 13.52 0.20 -17.81
C GLU A 86 14.51 -0.59 -16.94
N GLU A 87 14.58 -0.28 -15.64
CA GLU A 87 15.40 -1.03 -14.69
C GLU A 87 14.92 -2.48 -14.54
N LEU A 88 13.60 -2.71 -14.43
CA LEU A 88 13.05 -4.07 -14.37
C LEU A 88 13.39 -4.87 -15.64
N ALA A 89 13.34 -4.22 -16.80
CA ALA A 89 13.74 -4.84 -18.07
C ALA A 89 15.26 -5.15 -18.09
N ALA A 90 16.09 -4.26 -17.56
CA ALA A 90 17.53 -4.50 -17.40
C ALA A 90 17.83 -5.67 -16.47
N PHE A 91 17.12 -5.79 -15.34
CA PHE A 91 17.21 -6.94 -14.45
C PHE A 91 16.78 -8.23 -15.15
N GLY A 92 15.71 -8.19 -15.96
CA GLY A 92 15.29 -9.34 -16.76
C GLY A 92 16.31 -9.77 -17.83
N GLN A 93 17.17 -8.87 -18.32
CA GLN A 93 18.25 -9.24 -19.23
C GLN A 93 19.41 -9.93 -18.51
N GLN A 94 19.71 -9.51 -17.27
CA GLN A 94 20.80 -10.06 -16.47
C GLN A 94 20.41 -11.34 -15.73
N TYR A 95 19.15 -11.44 -15.29
CA TYR A 95 18.65 -12.52 -14.46
C TYR A 95 17.42 -13.19 -15.11
N PRO A 96 17.55 -14.44 -15.60
CA PRO A 96 16.45 -15.13 -16.28
C PRO A 96 15.26 -15.42 -15.37
N GLU A 97 15.45 -15.46 -14.06
CA GLU A 97 14.38 -15.63 -13.06
C GLU A 97 13.46 -14.41 -13.01
N VAL A 98 14.03 -13.20 -13.03
CA VAL A 98 13.26 -11.94 -13.08
C VAL A 98 12.49 -11.83 -14.39
N LYS A 99 13.09 -12.23 -15.51
CA LYS A 99 12.42 -12.29 -16.80
C LYS A 99 11.23 -13.24 -16.78
N ARG A 100 11.43 -14.46 -16.26
CA ARG A 100 10.36 -15.46 -16.12
C ARG A 100 9.22 -14.94 -15.24
N TYR A 101 9.54 -14.23 -14.16
CA TYR A 101 8.55 -13.58 -13.32
C TYR A 101 7.74 -12.54 -14.11
N CYS A 102 8.40 -11.64 -14.85
CA CYS A 102 7.76 -10.61 -15.67
C CYS A 102 6.89 -11.21 -16.79
N ASP A 103 7.32 -12.31 -17.40
CA ASP A 103 6.54 -13.03 -18.42
C ASP A 103 5.26 -13.63 -17.81
N LEU A 104 5.34 -14.21 -16.61
CA LEU A 104 4.18 -14.73 -15.89
C LEU A 104 3.19 -13.62 -15.50
N VAL A 105 3.70 -12.46 -15.08
CA VAL A 105 2.89 -11.26 -14.81
C VAL A 105 2.16 -10.81 -16.08
N THR A 106 2.86 -10.80 -17.22
CA THR A 106 2.30 -10.42 -18.53
C THR A 106 1.25 -11.43 -19.01
N MET A 107 1.48 -12.74 -18.81
CA MET A 107 0.51 -13.80 -19.10
C MET A 107 -0.77 -13.68 -18.26
N ALA A 108 -0.66 -13.15 -17.04
CA ALA A 108 -1.82 -12.82 -16.21
C ALA A 108 -2.54 -11.52 -16.65
N ASN A 109 -2.18 -10.96 -17.81
CA ASN A 109 -2.75 -9.77 -18.42
C ASN A 109 -2.73 -8.54 -17.50
N ARG A 110 -1.68 -8.42 -16.69
CA ARG A 110 -1.48 -7.32 -15.75
C ARG A 110 -0.09 -6.72 -15.91
N GLN A 111 0.04 -5.47 -15.50
CA GLN A 111 1.33 -4.82 -15.37
C GLN A 111 1.97 -5.16 -14.01
N PRO A 112 3.30 -5.20 -13.92
CA PRO A 112 4.00 -5.25 -12.64
C PRO A 112 3.57 -4.09 -11.74
N VAL A 113 3.60 -4.31 -10.43
CA VAL A 113 3.35 -3.27 -9.42
C VAL A 113 4.61 -2.92 -8.64
N ARG A 114 4.62 -1.77 -7.96
CA ARG A 114 5.79 -1.27 -7.23
C ARG A 114 6.36 -2.31 -6.26
N ALA A 115 5.53 -3.03 -5.52
CA ALA A 115 6.00 -4.08 -4.61
C ALA A 115 6.73 -5.23 -5.32
N GLU A 116 6.38 -5.54 -6.57
CA GLU A 116 7.08 -6.57 -7.35
C GLU A 116 8.43 -6.07 -7.86
N TYR A 117 8.51 -4.79 -8.22
CA TYR A 117 9.78 -4.15 -8.57
C TYR A 117 10.74 -4.12 -7.37
N GLU A 118 10.27 -3.69 -6.19
CA GLU A 118 11.08 -3.69 -4.96
C GLU A 118 11.53 -5.11 -4.59
N ALA A 119 10.65 -6.12 -4.71
CA ALA A 119 11.03 -7.51 -4.48
C ALA A 119 12.05 -8.05 -5.52
N CYS A 120 11.96 -7.63 -6.78
CA CYS A 120 12.97 -7.99 -7.79
C CYS A 120 14.31 -7.34 -7.47
N GLN A 121 14.31 -6.09 -7.03
CA GLN A 121 15.51 -5.36 -6.63
C GLN A 121 16.20 -6.01 -5.42
N ASP A 122 15.44 -6.33 -4.37
CA ASP A 122 15.94 -7.01 -3.17
C ASP A 122 16.56 -8.36 -3.51
N TRP A 123 15.90 -9.12 -4.39
CA TRP A 123 16.41 -10.41 -4.85
C TRP A 123 17.71 -10.27 -5.64
N VAL A 124 17.78 -9.31 -6.57
CA VAL A 124 19.01 -9.02 -7.34
C VAL A 124 20.15 -8.61 -6.40
N GLU A 125 19.88 -7.78 -5.40
CA GLU A 125 20.87 -7.38 -4.41
C GLU A 125 21.38 -8.58 -3.61
N GLU A 126 20.49 -9.45 -3.13
CA GLU A 126 20.87 -10.64 -2.37
C GLU A 126 21.68 -11.64 -3.20
N VAL A 127 21.31 -11.85 -4.46
CA VAL A 127 22.06 -12.71 -5.39
C VAL A 127 23.42 -12.12 -5.71
N SER A 128 23.50 -10.81 -5.92
CA SER A 128 24.78 -10.12 -6.18
C SER A 128 25.72 -10.16 -4.98
N ARG A 129 25.17 -10.14 -3.75
CA ARG A 129 25.91 -10.26 -2.49
C ARG A 129 26.41 -11.69 -2.28
N SER A 130 25.61 -12.69 -2.61
CA SER A 130 25.97 -14.11 -2.48
C SER A 130 26.94 -14.60 -3.54
N ALA A 131 27.06 -13.89 -4.67
CA ALA A 131 28.00 -14.19 -5.74
C ALA A 131 29.41 -13.58 -5.53
N LYS A 132 29.63 -12.87 -4.42
CA LYS A 132 30.88 -12.18 -4.08
C LYS A 132 31.61 -12.89 -2.94
#